data_AF-A0A5J5C7H4-F1
#
_entry.id   AF-A0A5J5C7H4-F1
#
_cell.length_a   1.000
_cell.length_b   1.000
_cell.length_c   1.000
_cell.angle_alpha   90.00
_cell.angle_beta   90.00
_cell.angle_gamma   90.00
#
_symmetry.space_group_name_H-M   'P 1'
#
loop_
_entity.id
_entity.type
_entity.pdbx_description
1 polymer ?
#
loop_
_entity_poly.entity_id
_entity_poly.type
_entity_poly.pdbx_seq_one_letter_code
_entity_poly.pdbx_strand_id
1 'polypeptide(L)'
;MLHVVTVLLGTVPMLANVMALCIFVIQIFAVVGVQLWAGQLRNRCFLGEDIPTKYNVSLSPYYMTEYEEKLPFICSRDGKSGMQHCQDVPPFHNNGTTCSLAAHQYSSAVNGVVSTGAGASVNACVNWNIFYNVCRPGDHNPYMGAISFDNFAYSWITIFQVVTLEGWAEIMFYTMDAYSWWSVVFFVFVT
;
A
#
# COMPACT_ATOMS: atom_id res chain seq x y z
N MET A 1 2.57 47.16 -9.56
CA MET A 1 2.08 45.80 -9.91
C MET A 1 2.33 45.43 -11.37
N LEU A 2 1.93 46.24 -12.36
CA LEU A 2 2.09 45.89 -13.79
C LEU A 2 3.55 45.59 -14.19
N HIS A 3 4.52 46.36 -13.70
CA HIS A 3 5.95 46.16 -13.96
C HIS A 3 6.50 44.82 -13.48
N VAL A 4 5.95 44.27 -12.39
CA VAL A 4 6.36 42.96 -11.87
C VAL A 4 5.83 41.86 -12.80
N VAL A 5 4.57 41.98 -13.24
CA VAL A 5 3.94 41.03 -14.17
C VAL A 5 4.67 41.00 -15.51
N THR A 6 5.05 42.16 -16.06
CA THR A 6 5.76 42.21 -17.35
C THR A 6 7.18 41.63 -17.27
N VAL A 7 7.87 41.81 -16.14
CA VAL A 7 9.19 41.19 -15.92
C VAL A 7 9.08 39.68 -15.77
N LEU A 8 8.07 39.18 -15.04
CA LEU A 8 7.82 37.74 -14.90
C LEU A 8 7.46 37.08 -16.24
N LEU A 9 6.60 37.71 -17.04
CA LEU A 9 6.26 37.20 -18.37
C LEU A 9 7.46 37.22 -19.33
N GLY A 10 8.41 38.13 -19.13
CA GLY A 10 9.65 38.22 -19.91
C GLY A 10 10.62 37.05 -19.69
N THR A 11 10.56 36.35 -18.54
CA THR A 11 11.44 35.21 -18.24
C THR A 11 10.87 33.86 -18.67
N VAL A 12 9.56 33.78 -18.94
CA VAL A 12 8.85 32.56 -19.38
C VAL A 12 9.50 31.87 -20.60
N PRO A 13 9.90 32.58 -21.68
CA PRO A 13 10.46 31.93 -22.87
C PRO A 13 11.79 31.22 -22.60
N MET A 14 12.60 31.75 -21.66
CA MET A 14 13.87 31.11 -21.28
C MET A 14 13.62 29.87 -20.42
N LEU A 15 12.60 29.89 -19.55
CA LEU A 15 12.21 28.75 -18.73
C LEU A 15 11.56 27.63 -19.57
N ALA A 16 10.87 27.98 -20.66
CA ALA A 16 10.16 27.02 -21.52
C ALA A 16 11.08 25.92 -22.08
N ASN A 17 12.34 26.24 -22.41
CA ASN A 17 13.31 25.24 -22.88
C ASN A 17 13.61 24.17 -21.81
N VAL A 18 13.80 24.60 -20.55
CA VAL A 18 14.06 23.70 -19.43
C VAL A 18 12.80 22.89 -19.12
N MET A 19 11.63 23.53 -19.13
CA MET A 19 10.34 22.86 -18.94
C MET A 19 10.10 21.77 -19.98
N ALA A 20 10.44 22.00 -21.25
CA ALA A 20 10.32 21.00 -22.30
C ALA A 20 11.22 19.77 -22.03
N LEU A 21 12.45 20.00 -21.55
CA LEU A 21 13.35 18.91 -21.15
C LEU A 21 12.82 18.15 -19.93
N CYS A 22 12.31 18.85 -18.91
CA CYS A 22 11.69 18.22 -17.75
C CYS A 22 10.49 17.35 -18.13
N ILE A 23 9.59 17.87 -18.98
CA ILE A 23 8.44 17.10 -19.47
C ILE A 23 8.92 15.85 -20.20
N PHE A 24 9.91 15.97 -21.09
CA PHE A 24 10.45 14.83 -21.83
C PHE A 24 11.02 13.75 -20.91
N VAL A 25 11.79 14.13 -19.90
CA VAL A 25 12.34 13.20 -18.90
C VAL A 25 11.23 12.50 -18.12
N ILE A 26 10.22 13.26 -17.64
CA ILE A 26 9.06 12.69 -16.94
C ILE A 26 8.32 11.68 -17.82
N GLN A 27 8.18 11.93 -19.13
CA GLN A 27 7.53 10.97 -20.03
C GLN A 27 8.28 9.64 -20.13
N ILE A 28 9.62 9.68 -20.22
CA ILE A 28 10.43 8.45 -20.27
C ILE A 28 10.23 7.62 -19.01
N PHE A 29 10.36 8.25 -17.85
CA PHE A 29 10.20 7.57 -16.57
C PHE A 29 8.76 7.10 -16.33
N ALA A 30 7.76 7.82 -16.82
CA ALA A 30 6.36 7.38 -16.76
C ALA A 30 6.14 6.09 -17.57
N VAL A 31 6.65 6.00 -18.79
CA VAL A 31 6.53 4.77 -19.59
C VAL A 31 7.25 3.61 -18.90
N VAL A 32 8.48 3.81 -18.41
CA VAL A 32 9.21 2.78 -17.66
C VAL A 32 8.44 2.35 -16.42
N GLY A 33 7.84 3.30 -15.70
CA GLY A 33 7.05 3.03 -14.49
C GLY A 33 5.83 2.16 -14.77
N VAL A 34 5.10 2.40 -15.86
CA VAL A 34 3.99 1.54 -16.28
C VAL A 34 4.46 0.11 -16.55
N GLN A 35 5.59 -0.06 -17.25
CA GLN A 35 6.10 -1.40 -17.58
C GLN A 35 6.55 -2.19 -16.35
N LEU A 36 7.04 -1.52 -15.31
CA LEU A 36 7.52 -2.17 -14.09
C LEU A 36 6.39 -2.46 -13.09
N TRP A 37 5.46 -1.51 -12.91
CA TRP A 37 4.56 -1.52 -11.75
C TRP A 37 3.07 -1.46 -12.08
N ALA A 38 2.65 -1.62 -13.34
CA ALA A 38 1.24 -1.72 -13.68
C ALA A 38 0.52 -2.79 -12.82
N GLY A 39 -0.54 -2.37 -12.14
CA GLY A 39 -1.37 -3.19 -11.27
C GLY A 39 -0.75 -3.53 -9.91
N GLN A 40 0.53 -3.25 -9.66
CA GLN A 40 1.22 -3.72 -8.45
C GLN A 40 0.77 -2.95 -7.19
N LEU A 41 0.51 -1.64 -7.31
CA LEU A 41 0.07 -0.80 -6.19
C LEU A 41 -1.36 -1.13 -5.70
N ARG A 42 -2.10 -1.95 -6.46
CA ARG A 42 -3.42 -2.46 -6.07
C ARG A 42 -3.34 -3.67 -5.17
N ASN A 43 -2.19 -4.31 -5.01
CA ASN A 43 -2.07 -5.56 -4.26
C ASN A 43 -2.49 -5.37 -2.79
N ARG A 44 -3.34 -6.27 -2.29
CA ARG A 44 -3.79 -6.35 -0.90
C ARG A 44 -3.81 -7.81 -0.44
N CYS A 45 -3.79 -8.03 0.87
CA CYS A 45 -3.91 -9.36 1.46
C CYS A 45 -5.37 -9.71 1.68
N PHE A 46 -5.89 -10.60 0.84
CA PHE A 46 -7.25 -11.12 0.90
C PHE A 46 -7.34 -12.33 1.83
N LEU A 47 -8.52 -12.51 2.40
CA LEU A 47 -8.87 -13.67 3.20
C LEU A 47 -8.97 -14.91 2.31
N GLY A 48 -8.56 -16.07 2.83
CA GLY A 48 -8.84 -17.35 2.17
C GLY A 48 -10.36 -17.56 2.02
N GLU A 49 -10.78 -18.04 0.83
CA GLU A 49 -12.15 -18.49 0.60
C GLU A 49 -12.51 -19.50 1.70
N ASP A 50 -13.70 -19.39 2.30
CA ASP A 50 -14.26 -20.23 3.39
C ASP A 50 -14.07 -19.79 4.86
N ILE A 51 -13.24 -18.79 5.18
CA ILE A 51 -13.02 -18.41 6.60
C ILE A 51 -14.25 -17.77 7.27
N PRO A 52 -14.93 -16.77 6.67
CA PRO A 52 -16.05 -16.08 7.34
C PRO A 52 -17.24 -17.01 7.57
N THR A 53 -17.52 -17.90 6.62
CA THR A 53 -18.60 -18.89 6.70
C THR A 53 -18.28 -20.01 7.69
N LYS A 54 -17.02 -20.47 7.74
CA LYS A 54 -16.59 -21.54 8.65
C LYS A 54 -16.68 -21.17 10.12
N TYR A 55 -16.37 -19.92 10.48
CA TYR A 55 -16.41 -19.44 11.87
C TYR A 55 -17.60 -18.53 12.18
N ASN A 56 -18.47 -18.26 11.21
CA ASN A 56 -19.63 -17.36 11.34
C ASN A 56 -19.24 -15.97 11.89
N VAL A 57 -18.18 -15.39 11.32
CA VAL A 57 -17.65 -14.06 11.67
C VAL A 57 -17.75 -13.10 10.49
N SER A 58 -18.06 -11.84 10.78
CA SER A 58 -18.06 -10.77 9.78
C SER A 58 -16.68 -10.12 9.73
N LEU A 59 -15.86 -10.51 8.76
CA LEU A 59 -14.52 -9.97 8.50
C LEU A 59 -14.53 -9.22 7.16
N SER A 60 -13.66 -8.21 7.01
CA SER A 60 -13.44 -7.57 5.71
C SER A 60 -12.82 -8.57 4.72
N PRO A 61 -13.07 -8.42 3.40
CA PRO A 61 -12.51 -9.34 2.40
C PRO A 61 -10.98 -9.28 2.31
N TYR A 62 -10.39 -8.15 2.69
CA TYR A 62 -8.96 -7.91 2.72
C TYR A 62 -8.55 -7.18 4.01
N TYR A 63 -7.25 -7.26 4.34
CA TYR A 63 -6.69 -6.61 5.51
C TYR A 63 -6.73 -5.10 5.38
N MET A 64 -7.42 -4.44 6.33
CA MET A 64 -7.55 -2.98 6.42
C MET A 64 -6.80 -2.48 7.65
N THR A 65 -6.00 -1.42 7.47
CA THR A 65 -5.35 -0.68 8.56
C THR A 65 -6.27 0.40 9.12
N GLU A 66 -6.04 0.86 10.35
CA GLU A 66 -6.77 2.02 10.93
C GLU A 66 -6.68 3.30 10.08
N TYR A 67 -5.66 3.39 9.20
CA TYR A 67 -5.42 4.51 8.29
C TYR A 67 -5.52 4.09 6.81
N GLU A 68 -6.54 3.30 6.48
CA GLU A 68 -6.84 2.66 5.18
C GLU A 68 -6.46 3.49 3.93
N GLU A 69 -6.77 4.78 3.94
CA GLU A 69 -6.63 5.66 2.77
C GLU A 69 -5.22 6.22 2.56
N LYS A 70 -4.48 6.41 3.65
CA LYS A 70 -3.17 7.09 3.65
C LYS A 70 -2.00 6.12 3.58
N LEU A 71 -2.13 4.97 4.24
CA LEU A 71 -1.04 4.00 4.40
C LEU A 71 -1.56 2.57 4.23
N PRO A 72 -1.97 2.16 3.01
CA PRO A 72 -2.47 0.82 2.77
C PRO A 72 -1.35 -0.22 2.89
N PHE A 73 -1.68 -1.41 3.41
CA PHE A 73 -0.78 -2.56 3.41
C PHE A 73 -0.72 -3.19 2.01
N ILE A 74 0.33 -2.86 1.25
CA ILE A 74 0.56 -3.38 -0.10
C ILE A 74 1.44 -4.63 -0.01
N CYS A 75 0.96 -5.74 -0.55
CA CYS A 75 1.73 -6.99 -0.54
C CYS A 75 2.47 -7.24 -1.85
N SER A 76 3.59 -7.95 -1.74
CA SER A 76 4.25 -8.63 -2.85
C SER A 76 3.60 -9.98 -3.11
N ARG A 77 3.47 -10.32 -4.39
CA ARG A 77 2.92 -11.60 -4.83
C ARG A 77 3.97 -12.70 -4.67
N ASP A 78 3.54 -13.94 -4.42
CA ASP A 78 4.45 -15.08 -4.27
C ASP A 78 5.39 -15.21 -5.47
N GLY A 79 6.69 -15.30 -5.20
CA GLY A 79 7.75 -15.37 -6.22
C GLY A 79 8.25 -14.03 -6.74
N LYS A 80 7.71 -12.90 -6.27
CA LYS A 80 8.32 -11.58 -6.43
C LYS A 80 9.25 -11.28 -5.24
N SER A 81 10.12 -10.30 -5.41
CA SER A 81 11.14 -9.92 -4.41
C SER A 81 10.74 -8.67 -3.62
N GLY A 82 9.45 -8.35 -3.58
CA GLY A 82 8.96 -7.21 -2.79
C GLY A 82 9.18 -7.47 -1.32
N MET A 83 9.24 -6.41 -0.53
CA MET A 83 9.62 -6.50 0.88
C MET A 83 8.48 -6.95 1.78
N GLN A 84 7.24 -6.60 1.45
CA GLN A 84 6.10 -6.78 2.33
C GLN A 84 5.26 -7.96 1.87
N HIS A 85 5.14 -9.01 2.69
CA HIS A 85 4.33 -10.18 2.38
C HIS A 85 3.10 -10.24 3.28
N CYS A 86 2.08 -10.99 2.86
CA CYS A 86 0.89 -11.20 3.68
C CYS A 86 1.16 -11.98 4.98
N GLN A 87 2.33 -12.61 5.09
CA GLN A 87 2.79 -13.25 6.33
C GLN A 87 3.23 -12.22 7.38
N ASP A 88 3.56 -11.00 6.97
CA ASP A 88 4.04 -9.92 7.83
C ASP A 88 2.89 -9.04 8.37
N VAL A 89 1.64 -9.40 8.08
CA VAL A 89 0.46 -8.68 8.59
C VAL A 89 0.47 -8.72 10.12
N PRO A 90 0.39 -7.56 10.80
CA PRO A 90 0.50 -7.51 12.24
C PRO A 90 -0.67 -8.24 12.92
N PRO A 91 -0.45 -8.84 14.11
CA PRO A 91 -1.51 -9.53 14.85
C PRO A 91 -2.71 -8.63 15.13
N PHE A 92 -3.90 -9.22 15.19
CA PHE A 92 -5.13 -8.51 15.53
C PHE A 92 -5.06 -7.93 16.95
N HIS A 93 -5.44 -6.67 17.13
CA HIS A 93 -5.53 -6.02 18.44
C HIS A 93 -7.00 -5.84 18.86
N ASN A 94 -7.33 -6.21 20.09
CA ASN A 94 -8.65 -5.99 20.69
C ASN A 94 -8.48 -5.21 22.00
N ASN A 95 -9.03 -4.00 22.09
CA ASN A 95 -8.90 -3.10 23.27
C ASN A 95 -7.45 -2.93 23.74
N GLY A 96 -6.50 -2.77 22.82
CA GLY A 96 -5.07 -2.62 23.12
C GLY A 96 -4.32 -3.92 23.45
N THR A 97 -5.00 -5.06 23.55
CA THR A 97 -4.37 -6.37 23.79
C THR A 97 -4.14 -7.11 22.48
N THR A 98 -2.94 -7.63 22.26
CA THR A 98 -2.59 -8.41 21.06
C THR A 98 -3.18 -9.82 21.15
N CYS A 99 -4.03 -10.16 20.18
CA CYS A 99 -4.67 -11.47 20.10
C CYS A 99 -3.68 -12.49 19.56
N SER A 100 -3.54 -13.64 20.25
CA SER A 100 -2.59 -14.70 19.88
C SER A 100 -3.26 -16.07 19.76
N LEU A 101 -4.57 -16.19 20.03
CA LEU A 101 -5.25 -17.48 19.99
C LEU A 101 -5.56 -17.91 18.56
N ALA A 102 -5.48 -19.23 18.35
CA ALA A 102 -5.79 -19.85 17.08
C ALA A 102 -7.31 -20.04 16.90
N ALA A 103 -7.81 -19.87 15.68
CA ALA A 103 -9.25 -19.93 15.42
C ALA A 103 -9.91 -21.31 15.65
N HIS A 104 -9.15 -22.41 15.68
CA HIS A 104 -9.74 -23.71 16.06
C HIS A 104 -10.22 -23.74 17.52
N GLN A 105 -9.71 -22.83 18.36
CA GLN A 105 -10.15 -22.60 19.74
C GLN A 105 -11.28 -21.57 19.81
N TYR A 106 -11.80 -21.07 18.68
CA TYR A 106 -12.87 -20.08 18.62
C TYR A 106 -14.15 -20.57 19.29
N SER A 107 -14.55 -21.82 19.05
CA SER A 107 -15.71 -22.44 19.72
C SER A 107 -15.50 -22.58 21.24
N SER A 108 -14.25 -22.74 21.69
CA SER A 108 -13.88 -22.78 23.11
C SER A 108 -13.83 -21.38 23.74
N ALA A 109 -13.45 -20.35 22.98
CA ALA A 109 -13.40 -18.95 23.39
C ALA A 109 -14.79 -18.32 23.51
N VAL A 110 -15.71 -18.63 22.57
CA VAL A 110 -17.10 -18.14 22.59
C VAL A 110 -17.92 -18.76 23.74
N ASN A 111 -17.61 -20.01 24.12
CA ASN A 111 -18.29 -20.68 25.24
C ASN A 111 -17.64 -20.42 26.61
N GLY A 112 -16.57 -19.62 26.69
CA GLY A 112 -15.86 -19.34 27.94
C GLY A 112 -15.14 -20.55 28.56
N VAL A 113 -14.90 -21.63 27.79
CA VAL A 113 -14.33 -22.90 28.27
C VAL A 113 -12.82 -23.00 27.98
N VAL A 114 -12.11 -21.87 27.91
CA VAL A 114 -10.64 -21.88 27.88
C VAL A 114 -10.13 -21.72 29.31
N SER A 115 -10.04 -22.84 30.02
CA SER A 115 -9.31 -22.92 31.30
C SER A 115 -7.81 -23.01 31.02
N THR A 116 -7.15 -21.86 30.88
CA THR A 116 -5.73 -21.80 31.23
C THR A 116 -5.64 -21.93 32.75
N GLY A 117 -4.98 -22.97 33.26
CA GLY A 117 -4.80 -23.17 34.69
C GLY A 117 -4.35 -21.87 35.38
N ALA A 118 -4.93 -21.61 36.56
CA ALA A 118 -4.90 -20.37 37.35
C ALA A 118 -5.97 -19.31 37.00
N GLY A 119 -7.19 -19.52 37.51
CA GLY A 119 -7.98 -18.48 38.19
C GLY A 119 -8.27 -17.15 37.48
N ALA A 120 -8.31 -17.10 36.15
CA ALA A 120 -8.62 -15.87 35.44
C ALA A 120 -9.66 -16.12 34.35
N SER A 121 -10.80 -15.42 34.44
CA SER A 121 -11.68 -15.17 33.31
C SER A 121 -10.95 -14.21 32.35
N VAL A 122 -10.13 -14.75 31.45
CA VAL A 122 -9.33 -13.92 30.53
C VAL A 122 -10.07 -13.82 29.21
N ASN A 123 -10.26 -12.60 28.71
CA ASN A 123 -10.75 -12.30 27.36
C ASN A 123 -9.83 -12.92 26.30
N ALA A 124 -10.03 -14.20 26.04
CA ALA A 124 -9.37 -14.97 25.02
C ALA A 124 -9.81 -14.45 23.64
N CYS A 125 -8.96 -13.69 22.95
CA CYS A 125 -9.24 -13.19 21.60
C CYS A 125 -8.41 -13.89 20.52
N VAL A 126 -9.07 -14.22 19.41
CA VAL A 126 -8.49 -14.91 18.24
C VAL A 126 -7.77 -13.91 17.33
N ASN A 127 -6.59 -14.29 16.85
CA ASN A 127 -5.88 -13.52 15.83
C ASN A 127 -6.47 -13.79 14.44
N TRP A 128 -7.45 -13.00 14.00
CA TRP A 128 -8.05 -13.17 12.67
C TRP A 128 -7.11 -12.76 11.53
N ASN A 129 -6.11 -11.92 11.81
CA ASN A 129 -5.26 -11.37 10.76
C ASN A 129 -4.38 -12.44 10.08
N ILE A 130 -4.16 -13.58 10.73
CA ILE A 130 -3.41 -14.72 10.17
C ILE A 130 -4.05 -15.31 8.90
N PHE A 131 -5.35 -15.05 8.67
CA PHE A 131 -6.07 -15.58 7.52
C PHE A 131 -5.98 -14.70 6.28
N TYR A 132 -5.46 -13.47 6.38
CA TYR A 132 -5.15 -12.62 5.24
C TYR A 132 -3.82 -13.03 4.64
N ASN A 133 -3.78 -14.19 3.97
CA ASN A 133 -2.54 -14.76 3.44
C ASN A 133 -2.47 -14.77 1.90
N VAL A 134 -3.52 -14.30 1.21
CA VAL A 134 -3.61 -14.36 -0.26
C VAL A 134 -3.34 -12.97 -0.86
N CYS A 135 -2.18 -12.76 -1.46
CA CYS A 135 -1.88 -11.49 -2.12
C CYS A 135 -2.50 -11.41 -3.52
N ARG A 136 -3.45 -10.50 -3.73
CA ARG A 136 -4.13 -10.28 -5.03
C ARG A 136 -4.38 -8.78 -5.25
N PRO A 137 -4.51 -8.31 -6.52
CA PRO A 137 -4.90 -6.95 -6.80
C PRO A 137 -6.33 -6.69 -6.31
N GLY A 138 -6.50 -5.65 -5.49
CA GLY A 138 -7.80 -5.11 -5.10
C GLY A 138 -8.30 -4.04 -6.07
N ASP A 139 -9.35 -3.33 -5.65
CA ASP A 139 -10.08 -2.42 -6.52
C ASP A 139 -9.44 -1.03 -6.67
N HIS A 140 -8.82 -0.53 -5.60
CA HIS A 140 -8.35 0.86 -5.52
C HIS A 140 -6.84 0.95 -5.26
N ASN A 141 -6.17 1.90 -5.91
CA ASN A 141 -4.78 2.27 -5.60
C ASN A 141 -4.72 3.19 -4.35
N PRO A 142 -3.53 3.39 -3.75
CA PRO A 142 -3.35 4.33 -2.63
C PRO A 142 -3.85 5.75 -2.97
N TYR A 143 -4.16 6.54 -1.93
CA TYR A 143 -4.65 7.91 -2.07
C TYR A 143 -5.89 8.03 -2.98
N MET A 144 -6.91 7.19 -2.75
CA MET A 144 -8.16 7.19 -3.54
C MET A 144 -7.95 6.98 -5.05
N GLY A 145 -6.89 6.27 -5.44
CA GLY A 145 -6.58 6.05 -6.84
C GLY A 145 -5.64 7.09 -7.47
N ALA A 146 -5.20 8.11 -6.73
CA ALA A 146 -4.36 9.18 -7.26
C ALA A 146 -2.95 8.69 -7.64
N ILE A 147 -2.36 7.82 -6.81
CA ILE A 147 -1.02 7.27 -7.05
C ILE A 147 -1.16 5.93 -7.77
N SER A 148 -0.76 5.86 -9.04
CA SER A 148 -0.91 4.64 -9.84
C SER A 148 0.06 4.60 -11.02
N PHE A 149 0.48 3.38 -11.37
CA PHE A 149 1.27 3.07 -12.58
C PHE A 149 0.48 2.24 -13.60
N ASP A 150 -0.85 2.17 -13.47
CA ASP A 150 -1.69 1.28 -14.31
C ASP A 150 -1.84 1.77 -15.74
N ASN A 151 -1.63 3.06 -15.97
CA ASN A 151 -1.70 3.69 -17.27
C ASN A 151 -0.74 4.88 -17.33
N PHE A 152 -0.49 5.33 -18.55
CA PHE A 152 0.47 6.41 -18.83
C PHE A 152 0.12 7.72 -18.14
N ALA A 153 -1.16 8.15 -18.14
CA ALA A 153 -1.54 9.44 -17.57
C ALA A 153 -1.38 9.48 -16.05
N TYR A 154 -1.83 8.45 -15.35
CA TYR A 154 -1.65 8.36 -13.89
C TYR A 154 -0.17 8.16 -13.50
N SER A 155 0.58 7.39 -14.29
CA SER A 155 2.02 7.26 -14.07
C SER A 155 2.73 8.59 -14.27
N TRP A 156 2.37 9.37 -15.29
CA TRP A 156 2.93 10.70 -15.52
C TRP A 156 2.68 11.66 -14.36
N ILE A 157 1.45 11.70 -13.82
CA ILE A 157 1.11 12.51 -12.64
C ILE A 157 1.91 12.04 -11.42
N THR A 158 2.02 10.73 -11.22
CA THR A 158 2.79 10.14 -10.11
C THR A 158 4.27 10.50 -10.20
N ILE A 159 4.88 10.42 -11.39
CA ILE A 159 6.29 10.81 -11.59
C ILE A 159 6.48 12.32 -11.44
N PHE A 160 5.54 13.13 -11.94
CA PHE A 160 5.58 14.57 -11.70
C PHE A 160 5.62 14.89 -10.20
N GLN A 161 4.78 14.21 -9.39
CA GLN A 161 4.79 14.35 -7.94
C GLN A 161 6.14 13.94 -7.32
N VAL A 162 6.74 12.84 -7.79
CA VAL A 162 8.08 12.39 -7.35
C VAL A 162 9.15 13.45 -7.64
N VAL A 163 9.17 14.01 -8.86
CA VAL A 163 10.14 15.05 -9.27
C VAL A 163 9.98 16.32 -8.42
N THR A 164 8.76 16.64 -7.97
CA THR A 164 8.54 17.77 -7.05
C THR A 164 8.94 17.50 -5.60
N LEU A 165 9.44 16.31 -5.27
CA LEU A 165 9.83 15.88 -3.92
C LEU A 165 8.69 15.85 -2.90
N GLU A 166 7.44 15.77 -3.35
CA GLU A 166 6.26 15.74 -2.48
C GLU A 166 5.76 14.29 -2.31
N GLY A 167 5.95 13.70 -1.13
CA GLY A 167 5.54 12.30 -0.87
C GLY A 167 6.30 11.24 -1.69
N TRP A 168 7.43 11.61 -2.31
CA TRP A 168 8.23 10.71 -3.16
C TRP A 168 8.68 9.43 -2.43
N ALA A 169 9.07 9.56 -1.16
CA ALA A 169 9.55 8.45 -0.36
C ALA A 169 8.45 7.41 -0.09
N GLU A 170 7.20 7.85 0.08
CA GLU A 170 6.07 6.95 0.27
C GLU A 170 5.78 6.14 -1.00
N ILE A 171 5.79 6.79 -2.17
CA ILE A 171 5.62 6.12 -3.47
C ILE A 171 6.74 5.11 -3.69
N MET A 172 7.98 5.49 -3.36
CA MET A 172 9.13 4.59 -3.40
C MET A 172 8.88 3.36 -2.51
N PHE A 173 8.50 3.53 -1.24
CA PHE A 173 8.22 2.41 -0.34
C PHE A 173 7.10 1.51 -0.88
N TYR A 174 6.02 2.06 -1.44
CA TYR A 174 4.97 1.26 -2.08
C TYR A 174 5.50 0.35 -3.20
N THR A 175 6.37 0.88 -4.06
CA THR A 175 6.98 0.07 -5.14
C THR A 175 7.99 -0.94 -4.61
N MET A 176 8.65 -0.66 -3.48
CA MET A 176 9.59 -1.58 -2.85
C MET A 176 8.88 -2.74 -2.18
N ASP A 177 7.79 -2.45 -1.47
CA ASP A 177 6.93 -3.43 -0.83
C ASP A 177 6.26 -4.35 -1.85
N ALA A 178 5.74 -3.80 -2.95
CA ALA A 178 5.03 -4.59 -3.96
C ALA A 178 5.95 -5.40 -4.89
N TYR A 179 7.08 -4.83 -5.32
CA TYR A 179 7.86 -5.36 -6.44
C TYR A 179 9.27 -5.83 -6.06
N SER A 180 10.11 -4.92 -5.53
CA SER A 180 11.49 -5.22 -5.14
C SER A 180 12.16 -4.07 -4.39
N TRP A 181 13.04 -4.38 -3.45
CA TRP A 181 13.98 -3.41 -2.86
C TRP A 181 14.73 -2.58 -3.92
N TRP A 182 15.08 -3.17 -5.07
CA TRP A 182 15.80 -2.48 -6.15
C TRP A 182 15.03 -1.34 -6.81
N SER A 183 13.72 -1.21 -6.54
CA SER A 183 12.91 -0.07 -7.00
C SER A 183 13.52 1.26 -6.57
N VAL A 184 14.23 1.32 -5.43
CA VAL A 184 14.94 2.54 -4.97
C VAL A 184 15.84 3.17 -6.03
N VAL A 185 16.49 2.36 -6.89
CA VAL A 185 17.40 2.86 -7.93
C VAL A 185 16.66 3.75 -8.93
N PHE A 186 15.43 3.39 -9.30
CA PHE A 186 14.61 4.20 -10.18
C PHE A 186 14.33 5.58 -9.57
N PHE A 187 13.97 5.62 -8.27
CA PHE A 187 13.66 6.86 -7.57
C PHE A 187 14.89 7.74 -7.36
N VAL A 188 16.08 7.16 -7.18
CA VAL A 188 17.33 7.93 -7.12
C VAL A 188 17.67 8.60 -8.46
N PHE A 189 17.33 8.00 -9.60
CA PHE A 189 17.62 8.57 -10.92
C PHE A 189 16.59 9.59 -11.42
N VAL A 190 15.33 9.45 -11.01
CA VAL A 190 14.26 10.37 -11.43
C VAL A 190 14.28 11.70 -10.66
N THR A 191 14.91 11.70 -9.48
CA THR A 191 14.94 12.81 -8.53
C THR A 191 16.28 13.53 -8.57
#